data_AF-A0A6N2ANJ6-F1
#
_entry.id   AF-A0A6N2ANJ6-F1
#
_cell.length_a   1.000
_cell.length_b   1.000
_cell.length_c   1.000
_cell.angle_alpha   90.00
_cell.angle_beta   90.00
_cell.angle_gamma   90.00
#
_symmetry.space_group_name_H-M   'P 1'
#
loop_
_entity.id
_entity.type
_entity.pdbx_description
1 polymer ?
#
loop_
_entity_poly.entity_id
_entity_poly.type
_entity_poly.pdbx_seq_one_letter_code
_entity_poly.pdbx_strand_id
1 'polypeptide(L)'
;MEQVASTVTAVGPHRLEKLAADHCWSIFKIRAFVEGEILKEIVRMENRIVEMCKGLPLGANVLGGFLRNKEKHEWQAILDGNPLVAGEDDNGENNIRKILKLSYDYLPSSHLKNCFACFAMFPKDFVFEKE
;
A
#
# COMPACT_ATOMS: atom_id res chain seq x y z
N MET A 1 19.74 1.79 11.78
CA MET A 1 19.12 1.79 13.13
C MET A 1 19.93 1.02 14.16
N GLU A 2 20.94 0.23 13.80
CA GLU A 2 21.69 -0.58 14.78
C GLU A 2 22.59 0.24 15.72
N GLN A 3 23.01 1.44 15.34
CA GLN A 3 23.97 2.23 16.14
C GLN A 3 23.39 2.93 17.37
N VAL A 4 22.06 3.11 17.47
CA VAL A 4 21.43 3.88 18.55
C VAL A 4 20.92 2.98 19.69
N ALA A 5 20.73 1.69 19.43
CA ALA A 5 20.20 0.73 20.41
C ALA A 5 21.25 0.20 21.41
N SER A 6 22.54 0.49 21.20
CA SER A 6 23.64 -0.10 21.98
C SER A 6 23.93 0.56 23.34
N THR A 7 23.25 1.65 23.69
CA THR A 7 23.52 2.45 24.90
C THR A 7 22.53 2.23 26.05
N VAL A 8 21.45 1.48 25.84
CA VAL A 8 20.49 1.11 26.89
C VAL A 8 20.49 -0.41 26.98
N THR A 9 20.48 -0.94 28.21
CA THR A 9 20.26 -2.38 28.51
C THR A 9 18.84 -2.78 28.12
N ALA A 10 18.53 -2.68 26.83
CA ALA A 10 17.26 -3.03 26.24
C ALA A 10 17.30 -4.50 25.85
N VAL A 11 16.18 -5.19 26.05
CA VAL A 11 15.88 -6.43 25.32
C VAL A 11 16.15 -6.12 23.84
N GLY A 12 17.01 -6.91 23.18
CA GLY A 12 17.50 -6.61 21.84
C GLY A 12 16.39 -6.29 20.83
N PRO A 13 16.73 -5.66 19.70
CA PRO A 13 15.72 -5.14 18.77
C PRO A 13 14.76 -6.24 18.32
N HIS A 14 13.46 -6.01 18.53
CA HIS A 14 12.43 -6.91 18.04
C HIS A 14 12.24 -6.68 16.53
N ARG A 15 12.59 -7.66 15.71
CA ARG A 15 12.41 -7.61 14.26
C ARG A 15 10.96 -7.96 13.93
N LEU A 16 10.23 -6.98 13.40
CA LEU A 16 8.87 -7.19 12.90
C LEU A 16 8.91 -8.04 11.61
N GLU A 17 8.16 -9.12 11.61
CA GLU A 17 7.99 -9.98 10.43
C GLU A 17 6.92 -9.44 9.48
N LYS A 18 6.93 -9.94 8.24
CA LYS A 18 5.88 -9.65 7.26
C LYS A 18 4.57 -10.30 7.68
N LEU A 19 3.45 -9.68 7.31
CA LEU A 19 2.14 -10.26 7.52
C LEU A 19 1.92 -11.49 6.64
N ALA A 20 1.19 -12.46 7.18
CA ALA A 20 0.61 -13.54 6.39
C ALA A 20 -0.43 -12.98 5.38
N ALA A 21 -0.65 -13.73 4.31
CA ALA A 21 -1.47 -13.30 3.18
C ALA A 21 -2.92 -12.96 3.59
N ASP A 22 -3.50 -13.75 4.49
CA ASP A 22 -4.85 -13.59 5.04
C ASP A 22 -5.03 -12.27 5.80
N HIS A 23 -4.01 -11.84 6.54
CA HIS A 23 -4.00 -10.57 7.26
C HIS A 23 -3.88 -9.39 6.30
N CYS A 24 -3.00 -9.49 5.29
CA CYS A 24 -2.93 -8.48 4.22
C CYS A 24 -4.27 -8.37 3.47
N TRP A 25 -4.89 -9.49 3.15
CA TRP A 25 -6.22 -9.52 2.53
C TRP A 25 -7.29 -8.86 3.40
N SER A 26 -7.24 -9.09 4.70
CA SER A 26 -8.18 -8.48 5.66
C SER A 26 -8.02 -6.96 5.72
N ILE A 27 -6.79 -6.45 5.79
CA ILE A 27 -6.51 -5.00 5.74
C ILE A 27 -7.00 -4.40 4.42
N PHE A 28 -6.70 -5.07 3.31
CA PHE A 28 -7.16 -4.64 1.99
C PHE A 28 -8.68 -4.51 1.96
N LYS A 29 -9.42 -5.54 2.39
CA LYS A 29 -10.89 -5.54 2.38
C LYS A 29 -11.47 -4.39 3.19
N ILE A 30 -10.97 -4.17 4.41
CA ILE A 30 -11.41 -3.09 5.30
C ILE A 30 -11.25 -1.73 4.62
N ARG A 31 -10.21 -1.58 3.81
CA ARG A 31 -9.88 -0.31 3.17
C ARG A 31 -10.56 -0.10 1.82
N ALA A 32 -10.76 -1.19 1.05
CA ALA A 32 -11.32 -1.16 -0.28
C ALA A 32 -12.85 -1.16 -0.29
N PHE A 33 -13.48 -1.79 0.70
CA PHE A 33 -14.94 -1.94 0.79
C PHE A 33 -15.55 -1.07 1.88
N VAL A 34 -16.75 -0.59 1.63
CA VAL A 34 -17.67 -0.15 2.68
C VAL A 34 -18.45 -1.38 3.16
N GLU A 35 -18.79 -1.45 4.45
CA GLU A 35 -19.46 -2.62 5.05
C GLU A 35 -20.63 -3.13 4.17
N GLY A 36 -20.63 -4.44 3.89
CA GLY A 36 -21.69 -5.12 3.13
C GLY A 36 -21.36 -5.44 1.66
N GLU A 37 -20.30 -4.87 1.09
CA GLU A 37 -19.91 -5.13 -0.32
C GLU A 37 -18.73 -6.10 -0.45
N ILE A 38 -18.92 -7.41 -0.20
CA ILE A 38 -17.94 -8.41 -0.63
C ILE A 38 -18.50 -9.16 -1.84
N LEU A 39 -18.08 -8.74 -3.04
CA LEU A 39 -18.45 -9.41 -4.29
C LEU A 39 -17.53 -10.59 -4.59
N LYS A 40 -18.13 -11.70 -5.04
CA LYS A 40 -17.44 -12.95 -5.43
C LYS A 40 -16.33 -12.75 -6.47
N GLU A 41 -16.48 -11.77 -7.36
CA GLU A 41 -15.47 -11.44 -8.38
C GLU A 41 -14.15 -10.97 -7.76
N ILE A 42 -14.19 -10.32 -6.61
CA ILE A 42 -13.01 -9.74 -5.96
C ILE A 42 -12.25 -10.80 -5.17
N VAL A 43 -12.94 -11.81 -4.64
CA VAL A 43 -12.30 -12.99 -4.04
C VAL A 43 -11.42 -13.71 -5.07
N ARG A 44 -11.78 -13.70 -6.36
CA ARG A 44 -10.94 -14.28 -7.42
C ARG A 44 -9.64 -13.51 -7.64
N MET A 45 -9.57 -12.25 -7.22
CA MET A 45 -8.39 -11.39 -7.32
C MET A 45 -7.51 -11.41 -6.06
N GLU A 46 -7.95 -12.09 -5.00
CA GLU A 46 -7.26 -12.13 -3.69
C GLU A 46 -5.77 -12.46 -3.83
N ASN A 47 -5.46 -13.56 -4.52
CA ASN A 47 -4.07 -14.02 -4.70
C ASN A 47 -3.17 -12.95 -5.35
N ARG A 48 -3.68 -12.21 -6.33
CA ARG A 48 -2.91 -11.14 -6.99
C ARG A 48 -2.70 -9.95 -6.08
N ILE A 49 -3.74 -9.59 -5.33
CA ILE A 49 -3.70 -8.47 -4.38
C ILE A 49 -2.69 -8.75 -3.26
N VAL A 50 -2.73 -9.94 -2.65
CA VAL A 50 -1.77 -10.30 -1.58
C VAL A 50 -0.35 -10.41 -2.11
N GLU A 51 -0.16 -10.90 -3.34
CA GLU A 51 1.14 -10.95 -4.00
C GLU A 51 1.72 -9.55 -4.25
N MET A 52 0.90 -8.58 -4.67
CA MET A 52 1.37 -7.18 -4.78
C MET A 52 1.77 -6.60 -3.42
N CYS A 53 1.02 -6.93 -2.36
CA CYS A 53 1.29 -6.39 -1.02
C CYS A 53 2.58 -6.95 -0.40
N LYS A 54 3.03 -8.14 -0.78
CA LYS A 54 4.24 -8.83 -0.26
C LYS A 54 4.34 -8.84 1.27
N GLY A 55 3.20 -8.98 1.95
CA GLY A 55 3.12 -9.00 3.42
C GLY A 55 3.30 -7.64 4.11
N LEU A 56 3.30 -6.53 3.36
CA LEU A 56 3.43 -5.17 3.92
C LEU A 56 2.04 -4.60 4.27
N PRO A 57 1.76 -4.29 5.56
CA PRO A 57 0.47 -3.72 5.96
C PRO A 57 0.14 -2.41 5.23
N LEU A 58 1.15 -1.55 5.04
CA LEU A 58 0.98 -0.28 4.32
C LEU A 58 0.65 -0.50 2.84
N GLY A 59 1.22 -1.53 2.20
CA GLY A 59 0.92 -1.88 0.82
C GLY A 59 -0.55 -2.26 0.64
N ALA A 60 -1.07 -3.11 1.54
CA ALA A 60 -2.48 -3.50 1.54
C ALA A 60 -3.42 -2.31 1.75
N ASN A 61 -3.07 -1.40 2.66
CA ASN A 61 -3.89 -0.20 2.92
C ASN A 61 -3.91 0.75 1.72
N VAL A 62 -2.75 1.07 1.15
CA VAL A 62 -2.67 1.97 -0.02
C VAL A 62 -3.41 1.37 -1.21
N LEU A 63 -3.17 0.09 -1.52
CA LEU A 63 -3.82 -0.59 -2.65
C LEU A 63 -5.34 -0.64 -2.48
N GLY A 64 -5.83 -0.94 -1.27
CA GLY A 64 -7.27 -0.92 -0.99
C GLY A 64 -7.88 0.46 -1.15
N GLY A 65 -7.22 1.51 -0.65
CA GLY A 65 -7.72 2.88 -0.75
C GLY A 65 -7.71 3.40 -2.18
N PHE A 66 -6.69 3.02 -2.96
CA PHE A 66 -6.58 3.31 -4.37
C PHE A 66 -7.73 2.68 -5.18
N LEU A 67 -8.00 1.39 -4.97
CA LEU A 67 -9.02 0.65 -5.71
C LEU A 67 -10.45 0.97 -5.26
N ARG A 68 -10.65 1.46 -4.03
CA ARG A 68 -11.98 1.86 -3.49
C ARG A 68 -12.75 2.80 -4.42
N ASN A 69 -12.06 3.73 -5.09
CA ASN A 69 -12.68 4.75 -5.94
C ASN A 69 -12.67 4.34 -7.43
N LYS A 70 -12.53 3.05 -7.73
CA LYS A 70 -12.47 2.50 -9.10
C LYS A 70 -13.59 1.49 -9.32
N GLU A 71 -14.07 1.42 -10.54
CA GLU A 71 -15.02 0.39 -10.94
C GLU A 71 -14.34 -0.99 -11.04
N LYS A 72 -15.11 -2.05 -10.85
CA LYS A 72 -14.57 -3.43 -10.82
C LYS A 72 -13.81 -3.84 -12.08
N HIS A 73 -14.27 -3.38 -13.25
CA HIS A 73 -13.60 -3.66 -14.51
C HIS A 73 -12.21 -2.98 -14.58
N GLU A 74 -12.06 -1.82 -13.94
CA GLU A 74 -10.77 -1.12 -13.80
C GLU A 74 -9.82 -1.89 -12.87
N TRP A 75 -10.33 -2.53 -11.82
CA TRP A 75 -9.49 -3.32 -10.90
C TRP A 75 -8.77 -4.43 -11.65
N GLN A 76 -9.52 -5.18 -12.47
CA GLN A 76 -8.96 -6.28 -13.26
C GLN A 76 -7.87 -5.75 -14.21
N ALA A 77 -8.13 -4.68 -14.95
CA ALA A 77 -7.17 -4.06 -15.85
C ALA A 77 -5.91 -3.53 -15.11
N ILE A 78 -6.09 -2.92 -13.94
CA ILE A 78 -5.00 -2.41 -13.10
C ILE A 78 -4.16 -3.54 -12.53
N LEU A 79 -4.78 -4.66 -12.12
CA LEU A 79 -4.08 -5.82 -11.58
C LEU A 79 -3.41 -6.67 -12.68
N ASP A 80 -4.00 -6.76 -13.87
CA ASP A 80 -3.44 -7.47 -15.03
C ASP A 80 -2.30 -6.70 -15.69
N GLY A 81 -2.44 -5.37 -15.81
CA GLY A 81 -1.49 -4.52 -16.51
C GLY A 81 -0.33 -4.02 -15.67
N ASN A 82 -0.21 -4.44 -14.39
CA ASN A 82 0.84 -3.93 -13.51
C ASN A 82 2.13 -4.76 -13.59
N PRO A 83 3.28 -4.15 -13.93
CA PRO A 83 4.60 -4.80 -13.81
C PRO A 83 4.89 -5.31 -12.39
N LEU A 84 4.22 -4.74 -11.38
CA LEU A 84 4.24 -5.21 -9.99
C LEU A 84 3.82 -6.67 -9.79
N VAL A 85 2.92 -7.17 -10.63
CA VAL A 85 2.45 -8.57 -10.58
C VAL A 85 3.40 -9.49 -11.35
N ALA A 86 4.12 -8.96 -12.35
CA ALA A 86 5.02 -9.73 -13.21
C ALA A 86 6.35 -10.13 -12.53
N GLY A 87 6.64 -9.61 -11.33
CA GLY A 87 7.90 -9.93 -10.64
C GLY A 87 9.14 -9.34 -11.32
N GLU A 88 8.96 -8.53 -12.36
CA GLU A 88 10.01 -7.76 -13.01
C GLU A 88 10.29 -6.53 -12.14
N ASP A 89 11.24 -6.65 -11.22
CA ASP A 89 12.43 -5.81 -11.18
C ASP A 89 13.32 -6.23 -10.03
N ASP A 90 14.49 -6.75 -10.40
CA ASP A 90 15.65 -7.01 -9.56
C ASP A 90 16.53 -5.74 -9.42
N ASN A 91 15.91 -4.54 -9.39
CA ASN A 91 16.63 -3.25 -9.37
C ASN A 91 16.66 -2.58 -7.97
N GLY A 92 16.34 -3.33 -6.91
CA GLY A 92 16.37 -2.83 -5.53
C GLY A 92 15.26 -1.82 -5.16
N GLU A 93 14.28 -1.58 -6.04
CA GLU A 93 13.16 -0.70 -5.74
C GLU A 93 12.10 -1.40 -4.88
N ASN A 94 11.89 -0.89 -3.66
CA ASN A 94 10.97 -1.47 -2.68
C ASN A 94 9.52 -1.51 -3.22
N ASN A 95 8.86 -2.66 -3.17
CA ASN A 95 7.47 -2.87 -3.60
C ASN A 95 6.50 -1.80 -3.09
N ILE A 96 6.73 -1.28 -1.88
CA ILE A 96 5.90 -0.20 -1.34
C ILE A 96 5.99 1.08 -2.16
N ARG A 97 7.18 1.45 -2.66
CA ARG A 97 7.36 2.65 -3.49
C ARG A 97 6.60 2.54 -4.80
N LYS A 98 6.60 1.35 -5.40
CA LYS A 98 5.87 1.06 -6.62
C LYS A 98 4.34 1.18 -6.42
N ILE A 99 3.80 0.62 -5.33
CA ILE A 99 2.37 0.76 -4.99
C ILE A 99 2.01 2.24 -4.71
N LEU A 100 2.86 2.96 -3.98
CA LEU A 100 2.67 4.39 -3.70
C LEU A 100 2.69 5.22 -4.99
N LYS A 101 3.64 4.96 -5.88
CA LYS A 101 3.74 5.62 -7.18
C LYS A 101 2.51 5.35 -8.03
N LEU A 102 2.07 4.10 -8.11
CA LEU A 102 0.83 3.73 -8.80
C LEU A 102 -0.38 4.52 -8.25
N SER A 103 -0.55 4.55 -6.93
CA SER A 103 -1.63 5.31 -6.31
C SER A 103 -1.56 6.81 -6.64
N TYR A 104 -0.35 7.37 -6.74
CA TYR A 104 -0.15 8.78 -7.11
C TYR A 104 -0.44 9.05 -8.59
N ASP A 105 0.03 8.19 -9.48
CA ASP A 105 -0.11 8.34 -10.93
C ASP A 105 -1.58 8.34 -11.35
N TYR A 106 -2.42 7.58 -10.65
CA TYR A 106 -3.87 7.46 -10.89
C TYR A 106 -4.74 8.45 -10.09
N LEU A 107 -4.14 9.45 -9.41
CA LEU A 107 -4.92 10.53 -8.81
C LEU A 107 -5.75 11.25 -9.90
N PRO A 108 -7.05 11.52 -9.67
CA PRO A 108 -7.99 11.91 -10.72
C PRO A 108 -7.77 13.32 -11.29
N SER A 109 -6.99 14.18 -10.62
CA SER A 109 -6.69 15.52 -11.11
C SER A 109 -5.25 15.94 -10.79
N SER A 110 -4.71 16.83 -11.62
CA SER A 110 -3.41 17.47 -11.39
C SER A 110 -3.39 18.27 -10.07
N HIS A 111 -4.53 18.84 -9.68
CA HIS A 111 -4.68 19.54 -8.40
C HIS A 111 -4.39 18.62 -7.21
N LEU A 112 -4.89 17.39 -7.20
CA LEU A 112 -4.61 16.44 -6.12
C LEU A 112 -3.14 15.99 -6.12
N LYS A 113 -2.52 15.84 -7.29
CA LYS A 113 -1.07 15.56 -7.40
C LYS A 113 -0.25 16.69 -6.79
N ASN A 114 -0.60 17.94 -7.10
CA ASN A 114 0.05 19.12 -6.53
C ASN A 114 -0.18 19.23 -5.03
N CYS A 115 -1.42 19.02 -4.55
CA CYS A 115 -1.72 18.98 -3.12
C CYS A 115 -0.88 17.92 -2.39
N PHE A 116 -0.72 16.72 -2.97
CA PHE A 116 0.13 15.69 -2.41
C PHE A 116 1.60 16.13 -2.36
N ALA A 117 2.10 16.75 -3.43
CA ALA A 117 3.48 17.26 -3.47
C ALA A 117 3.75 18.35 -2.43
N CYS A 118 2.74 19.15 -2.03
CA CYS A 118 2.90 20.14 -0.97
C CYS A 118 3.33 19.53 0.36
N PHE A 119 2.89 18.31 0.68
CA PHE A 119 3.30 17.62 1.91
C PHE A 119 4.81 17.34 1.96
N ALA A 120 5.48 17.25 0.81
CA ALA A 120 6.93 17.06 0.74
C ALA A 120 7.74 18.32 1.14
N MET A 121 7.08 19.48 1.25
CA MET A 121 7.73 20.72 1.73
C MET A 121 7.88 20.76 3.25
N PHE A 122 7.16 19.90 3.98
CA PHE A 122 7.22 19.83 5.43
C PHE A 122 8.28 18.83 5.90
N PRO A 123 8.88 19.03 7.09
CA PRO A 123 9.80 18.06 7.66
C PRO A 123 9.15 16.68 7.82
N LYS A 124 9.97 15.64 7.77
CA LYS A 124 9.54 14.27 8.09
C LYS A 124 8.87 14.26 9.47
N ASP A 125 7.75 13.54 9.57
CA ASP A 125 6.96 13.38 10.80
C ASP A 125 6.28 14.68 11.30
N PHE A 126 6.14 15.71 10.45
CA PHE A 126 5.32 16.89 10.74
C PHE A 126 3.85 16.50 10.97
N VAL A 127 3.25 17.04 12.04
CA VAL A 127 1.85 16.75 12.43
C VAL A 127 0.94 17.83 11.86
N PHE A 128 -0.02 17.41 11.05
CA PHE A 128 -1.06 18.29 10.52
C PHE A 128 -2.29 18.26 11.43
N GLU A 129 -2.78 19.42 11.84
CA GLU A 129 -4.10 19.56 12.46
C GLU A 129 -5.15 19.60 11.35
N LYS A 130 -6.20 18.78 11.49
CA LYS A 130 -7.33 18.79 10.58
C LYS A 130 -8.40 19.70 11.17
N GLU A 131 -8.86 20.67 10.38
CA GLU A 131 -10.02 21.52 10.69
C GLU A 131 -11.33 20.70 10.76
#